data_AF-A0A8J6R3X2-F1
#
_entry.id   AF-A0A8J6R3X2-F1
#
_cell.length_a   1.000
_cell.length_b   1.000
_cell.length_c   1.000
_cell.angle_alpha   90.00
_cell.angle_beta   90.00
_cell.angle_gamma   90.00
#
_symmetry.space_group_name_H-M   'P 1'
#
loop_
_entity.id
_entity.type
_entity.pdbx_description
1 polymer ?
#
loop_
_entity_poly.entity_id
_entity_poly.type
_entity_poly.pdbx_seq_one_letter_code
_entity_poly.pdbx_strand_id
1 'polypeptide(L)'
;MKAVMENHEINQLGSSLRQIKQTSIRSGEAGVVRLWYQGGEPYFDIFFELQDDHLRWFQFTLRGKSLSWSQRAKNVQTGTTDEPRINDTTYYSGSKLIQTNHTVDQNFVQLVRAILQTRADEAVFQQAIALLDSQAQT
;
A
#
# COMPACT_ATOMS: atom_id res chain seq x y z
N MET A 1 21.43 -13.05 7.68
CA MET A 1 20.73 -13.63 6.51
C MET A 1 19.35 -13.00 6.43
N LYS A 2 19.10 -12.15 5.43
CA LYS A 2 17.77 -11.57 5.17
C LYS A 2 16.91 -12.67 4.54
N ALA A 3 15.78 -12.99 5.15
CA ALA A 3 14.80 -13.88 4.54
C ALA A 3 14.28 -13.19 3.27
N VAL A 4 14.71 -13.68 2.11
CA VAL A 4 13.99 -13.49 0.86
C VAL A 4 12.66 -14.20 1.08
N MET A 5 11.58 -13.45 1.27
CA MET A 5 10.23 -14.04 1.29
C MET A 5 10.09 -14.91 0.04
N GLU A 6 9.57 -16.12 0.22
CA GLU A 6 9.45 -17.06 -0.89
C GLU A 6 8.49 -16.49 -1.93
N ASN A 7 8.79 -16.66 -3.22
CA ASN A 7 7.92 -16.20 -4.32
C ASN A 7 6.47 -16.70 -4.15
N HIS A 8 6.28 -17.84 -3.48
CA HIS A 8 4.96 -18.35 -3.14
C HIS A 8 4.19 -17.42 -2.20
N GLU A 9 4.82 -16.91 -1.14
CA GLU A 9 4.20 -15.99 -0.18
C GLU A 9 3.83 -14.65 -0.84
N ILE A 10 4.71 -14.12 -1.70
CA ILE A 10 4.44 -12.90 -2.47
C ILE A 10 3.21 -13.08 -3.37
N ASN A 11 3.12 -14.21 -4.06
CA ASN A 11 1.97 -14.55 -4.91
C ASN A 11 0.69 -14.73 -4.09
N GLN A 12 0.77 -15.37 -2.92
CA GLN A 12 -0.38 -15.51 -2.02
C GLN A 12 -0.88 -14.14 -1.55
N LEU A 13 0.01 -13.27 -1.06
CA LEU A 13 -0.33 -11.91 -0.63
C LEU A 13 -0.99 -11.14 -1.78
N GLY A 14 -0.36 -11.13 -2.95
CA GLY A 14 -0.90 -10.49 -4.14
C GLY A 14 -2.30 -10.98 -4.52
N SER A 15 -2.47 -12.30 -4.63
CA SER A 15 -3.75 -12.93 -5.00
C SER A 15 -4.86 -12.71 -3.96
N SER A 16 -4.50 -12.47 -2.70
CA SER A 16 -5.45 -12.23 -1.60
C SER A 16 -6.09 -10.86 -1.65
N LEU A 17 -5.48 -9.89 -2.35
CA LEU A 17 -6.00 -8.53 -2.46
C LEU A 17 -7.37 -8.54 -3.17
N ARG A 18 -8.35 -7.89 -2.56
CA ARG A 18 -9.68 -7.67 -3.15
C ARG A 18 -9.99 -6.20 -3.08
N GLN A 19 -10.41 -5.63 -4.21
CA GLN A 19 -10.90 -4.27 -4.22
C GLN A 19 -12.20 -4.22 -3.43
N ILE A 20 -12.21 -3.43 -2.37
CA ILE A 20 -13.41 -3.16 -1.59
C ILE A 20 -14.20 -2.12 -2.38
N LYS A 21 -15.36 -2.54 -2.91
CA LYS A 21 -16.29 -1.64 -3.58
C LYS A 21 -16.79 -0.63 -2.55
N GLN A 22 -16.23 0.59 -2.58
CA GLN A 22 -16.83 1.72 -1.87
C GLN A 22 -18.14 2.05 -2.57
N THR A 23 -19.26 1.70 -1.93
CA THR A 23 -20.60 1.96 -2.48
C THR A 23 -20.90 3.45 -2.57
N SER A 24 -20.26 4.30 -1.77
CA SER A 24 -20.42 5.74 -1.81
C SER A 24 -19.27 6.38 -1.05
N ILE A 25 -18.47 7.19 -1.73
CA ILE A 25 -18.08 8.56 -1.36
C ILE A 25 -17.35 9.07 -2.60
N ARG A 26 -18.06 9.82 -3.45
CA ARG A 26 -17.37 10.78 -4.32
C ARG A 26 -16.57 11.65 -3.35
N SER A 27 -15.25 11.65 -3.48
CA SER A 27 -14.49 12.72 -2.84
C SER A 27 -15.13 14.05 -3.30
N GLY A 28 -15.25 15.04 -2.43
CA GLY A 28 -15.91 16.30 -2.79
C GLY A 28 -15.24 17.03 -3.96
N GLU A 29 -14.05 16.58 -4.38
CA GLU A 29 -13.33 17.05 -5.57
C GLU A 29 -13.74 16.27 -6.82
N ALA A 30 -14.14 17.01 -7.86
CA ALA A 30 -14.36 16.44 -9.18
C ALA A 30 -13.09 15.75 -9.69
N GLY A 31 -13.25 14.57 -10.31
CA GLY A 31 -12.13 13.82 -10.90
C GLY A 31 -11.31 13.00 -9.90
N VAL A 32 -11.57 13.07 -8.59
CA VAL A 32 -10.81 12.32 -7.58
C VAL A 32 -11.53 11.03 -7.17
N VAL A 33 -10.86 9.89 -7.38
CA VAL A 33 -11.33 8.54 -7.06
C VAL A 33 -10.42 7.93 -5.99
N ARG A 34 -11.02 7.32 -4.98
CA ARG A 34 -10.31 6.52 -3.98
C ARG A 34 -10.57 5.03 -4.21
N LEU A 35 -9.50 4.27 -4.29
CA LEU A 35 -9.55 2.82 -4.39
C LEU A 35 -8.99 2.22 -3.12
N TRP A 36 -9.66 1.21 -2.59
CA TRP A 36 -9.20 0.45 -1.44
C TRP A 36 -9.13 -1.01 -1.82
N TYR A 37 -7.96 -1.61 -1.60
CA TYR A 37 -7.72 -3.04 -1.70
C TYR A 37 -7.44 -3.58 -0.30
N GLN A 38 -8.16 -4.64 0.09
CA GLN A 38 -7.93 -5.34 1.34
C GLN A 38 -7.34 -6.72 1.03
N GLY A 39 -6.24 -7.06 1.70
CA GLY A 39 -5.63 -8.38 1.63
C GLY A 39 -6.30 -9.39 2.55
N GLY A 40 -5.91 -10.66 2.41
CA GLY A 40 -6.43 -11.75 3.24
C GLY A 40 -5.87 -11.79 4.67
N GLU A 41 -4.77 -11.10 4.93
CA GLU A 41 -4.15 -11.00 6.26
C GLU A 41 -4.66 -9.76 7.03
N PRO A 42 -4.73 -9.82 8.37
CA PRO A 42 -5.02 -8.66 9.19
C PRO A 42 -4.08 -7.49 8.87
N TYR A 43 -4.64 -6.29 8.83
CA TYR A 43 -3.91 -5.04 8.60
C TYR A 43 -3.15 -4.97 7.27
N PHE A 44 -3.39 -5.89 6.33
CA PHE A 44 -2.92 -5.80 4.95
C PHE A 44 -3.93 -5.03 4.09
N ASP A 45 -3.57 -3.80 3.71
CA ASP A 45 -4.39 -2.97 2.83
C ASP A 45 -3.55 -2.08 1.92
N ILE A 46 -4.16 -1.66 0.82
CA ILE A 46 -3.62 -0.68 -0.11
C ILE A 46 -4.70 0.35 -0.42
N PHE A 47 -4.38 1.61 -0.21
CA PHE A 47 -5.21 2.73 -0.63
C PHE A 47 -4.54 3.47 -1.77
N PHE A 48 -5.32 3.81 -2.78
CA PHE A 48 -4.92 4.68 -3.88
C PHE A 48 -5.86 5.87 -3.96
N GLU A 49 -5.31 7.05 -4.22
CA GLU A 49 -6.06 8.23 -4.65
C GLU A 49 -5.61 8.60 -6.05
N LEU A 50 -6.57 8.60 -6.97
CA LEU A 50 -6.39 8.97 -8.38
C LEU A 50 -7.06 10.32 -8.61
N GLN A 51 -6.41 11.20 -9.37
CA GLN A 51 -7.03 12.38 -9.96
C GLN A 51 -7.01 12.23 -11.48
N ASP A 52 -8.18 12.24 -12.11
CA ASP A 52 -8.31 12.06 -13.56
C ASP A 52 -7.53 10.83 -14.04
N ASP A 53 -7.71 9.71 -13.33
CA ASP A 53 -7.00 8.42 -13.51
C ASP A 53 -5.48 8.41 -13.25
N HIS A 54 -4.91 9.51 -12.76
CA HIS A 54 -3.49 9.60 -12.40
C HIS A 54 -3.25 9.46 -10.90
N LEU A 55 -2.26 8.66 -10.53
CA LEU A 55 -1.86 8.44 -9.14
C LEU A 55 -1.39 9.73 -8.46
N ARG A 56 -2.16 10.20 -7.48
CA ARG A 56 -1.86 11.38 -6.64
C ARG A 56 -1.28 10.98 -5.29
N TRP A 57 -1.73 9.85 -4.75
CA TRP A 57 -1.30 9.35 -3.45
C TRP A 57 -1.55 7.84 -3.34
N PHE A 58 -0.70 7.14 -2.59
CA PHE A 58 -1.02 5.79 -2.13
C PHE A 58 -0.40 5.48 -0.77
N GLN A 59 -0.97 4.48 -0.13
CA GLN A 59 -0.42 3.86 1.06
C GLN A 59 -0.63 2.36 1.01
N PHE A 60 0.42 1.63 1.32
CA PHE A 60 0.44 0.19 1.49
C PHE A 60 0.73 -0.12 2.95
N THR A 61 -0.03 -1.01 3.57
CA THR A 61 0.20 -1.49 4.94
C THR A 61 0.35 -3.00 4.92
N LEU A 62 1.33 -3.56 5.62
CA LEU A 62 1.50 -5.00 5.81
C LEU A 62 2.31 -5.26 7.08
N ARG A 63 1.76 -6.09 7.99
CA ARG A 63 2.47 -6.64 9.16
C ARG A 63 3.21 -5.56 9.97
N GLY A 64 2.50 -4.54 10.41
CA GLY A 64 3.07 -3.46 11.22
C GLY A 64 3.93 -2.45 10.45
N LYS A 65 4.04 -2.57 9.12
CA LYS A 65 4.81 -1.66 8.26
C LYS A 65 3.93 -0.95 7.27
N SER A 66 4.35 0.26 6.90
CA SER A 66 3.69 1.06 5.86
C SER A 66 4.69 1.61 4.85
N LEU A 67 4.22 1.78 3.62
CA LEU A 67 4.89 2.49 2.54
C LEU A 67 3.88 3.47 1.96
N SER A 68 4.22 4.74 1.93
CA SER A 68 3.37 5.78 1.37
C SER A 68 4.13 6.65 0.38
N TRP A 69 3.37 7.26 -0.52
CA TRP A 69 3.86 8.28 -1.43
C TRP A 69 2.77 9.30 -1.69
N SER A 70 3.16 10.56 -1.91
CA SER A 70 2.28 11.61 -2.37
C SER A 70 2.92 12.43 -3.47
N GLN A 71 2.12 12.89 -4.42
CA GLN A 71 2.56 13.79 -5.49
C GLN A 71 3.16 15.10 -4.95
N ARG A 72 2.73 15.54 -3.75
CA ARG A 72 3.25 16.74 -3.09
C ARG A 72 4.67 16.54 -2.57
N ALA A 73 4.93 15.44 -1.88
CA ALA A 73 6.24 15.14 -1.31
C ALA A 73 7.22 14.59 -2.35
N LYS A 74 6.72 13.97 -3.43
CA LYS A 74 7.47 13.31 -4.51
C LYS A 74 8.43 12.20 -4.09
N ASN A 75 8.47 11.87 -2.80
CA ASN A 75 9.34 10.85 -2.23
C ASN A 75 8.50 9.74 -1.61
N VAL A 76 9.04 8.52 -1.66
CA VAL A 76 8.53 7.39 -0.90
C VAL A 76 8.93 7.49 0.56
N GLN A 77 8.04 7.05 1.45
CA GLN A 77 8.26 7.05 2.88
C GLN A 77 7.81 5.72 3.46
N THR A 78 8.70 5.07 4.20
CA THR A 78 8.32 3.88 5.00
C THR A 78 8.03 4.30 6.42
N GLY A 79 7.17 3.54 7.10
CA GLY A 79 6.90 3.73 8.51
C GLY A 79 6.51 2.43 9.19
N THR A 80 6.32 2.49 10.51
CA THR A 80 5.69 1.45 11.30
C THR A 80 4.28 1.87 11.68
N THR A 81 3.37 0.92 11.73
CA THR A 81 2.02 1.14 12.23
C THR A 81 1.93 0.58 13.64
N ASP A 82 1.46 1.40 14.59
CA ASP A 82 1.08 0.91 15.91
C ASP A 82 -0.23 0.13 15.77
N GLU A 83 -0.12 -1.16 15.47
CA GLU A 83 -1.26 -2.07 15.52
C GLU A 83 -1.62 -2.28 17.00
N PRO A 84 -2.82 -1.92 17.47
CA PRO A 84 -3.24 -2.33 18.80
C PRO A 84 -3.14 -3.86 18.86
N ARG A 85 -2.46 -4.36 19.91
CA ARG A 85 -2.08 -5.77 20.09
C ARG A 85 -3.16 -6.73 19.59
N ILE A 86 -2.74 -7.66 18.74
CA ILE A 86 -3.48 -8.63 17.90
C ILE A 86 -4.46 -9.57 18.66
N ASN A 87 -4.76 -9.32 19.93
CA ASN A 87 -5.66 -10.16 20.75
C ASN A 87 -7.11 -9.67 20.81
N ASP A 88 -7.48 -8.62 20.07
CA ASP A 88 -8.85 -8.12 20.10
C ASP A 88 -9.43 -7.99 18.69
N THR A 89 -9.97 -9.11 18.19
CA THR A 89 -10.64 -9.25 16.88
C THR A 89 -11.93 -8.42 16.77
N THR A 90 -12.30 -7.66 17.81
CA THR A 90 -13.56 -6.91 17.88
C THR A 90 -13.45 -5.42 17.56
N TYR A 91 -12.23 -4.87 17.40
CA TYR A 91 -12.03 -3.44 17.15
C TYR A 91 -11.12 -3.17 15.94
N TYR A 92 -11.72 -3.02 14.77
CA TYR A 92 -11.06 -2.37 13.62
C TYR A 92 -11.25 -0.85 13.74
N SER A 93 -10.60 -0.24 14.74
CA SER A 93 -10.63 1.21 14.92
C SER A 93 -9.93 1.90 13.75
N GLY A 94 -10.64 2.78 13.05
CA GLY A 94 -10.22 3.47 11.82
C GLY A 94 -9.06 4.47 11.95
N SER A 95 -8.20 4.37 12.96
CA SER A 95 -7.01 5.21 13.12
C SER A 95 -5.78 4.33 13.37
N LYS A 96 -5.10 3.94 12.28
CA LYS A 96 -3.71 3.46 12.38
C LYS A 96 -2.81 4.68 12.54
N LEU A 97 -2.00 4.73 13.61
CA LEU A 97 -0.94 5.73 13.71
C LEU A 97 0.26 5.24 12.90
N ILE A 98 0.68 6.03 11.91
CA ILE A 98 1.89 5.76 11.13
C ILE A 98 3.01 6.60 11.70
N GLN A 99 4.02 5.91 12.24
CA GLN A 99 5.28 6.53 12.60
C GLN A 99 6.22 6.43 11.40
N THR A 100 6.57 7.57 10.84
CA THR A 100 7.52 7.66 9.73
C THR A 100 8.90 7.20 10.18
N ASN A 101 9.56 6.36 9.37
CA ASN A 101 10.95 6.00 9.59
C ASN A 101 11.87 7.16 9.20
N HIS A 102 12.96 7.34 9.95
CA HIS A 102 14.03 8.28 9.58
C HIS A 102 14.76 7.91 8.28
N THR A 103 14.71 6.63 7.88
CA THR A 103 15.32 6.10 6.66
C THR A 103 14.34 5.15 5.99
N VAL A 104 14.28 5.21 4.66
CA VAL A 104 13.43 4.33 3.85
C VAL A 104 13.90 2.87 3.99
N ASP A 105 13.02 1.97 4.44
CA ASP A 105 13.27 0.52 4.45
C ASP A 105 13.19 -0.03 3.03
N GLN A 106 14.34 -0.05 2.34
CA GLN A 106 14.44 -0.50 0.96
C GLN A 106 13.97 -1.95 0.75
N ASN A 107 14.08 -2.82 1.76
CA ASN A 107 13.60 -4.21 1.61
C ASN A 107 12.09 -4.24 1.60
N PHE A 108 11.46 -3.40 2.42
CA PHE A 108 10.02 -3.26 2.43
C PHE A 108 9.53 -2.66 1.11
N VAL A 109 10.23 -1.65 0.56
CA VAL A 109 9.92 -1.12 -0.77
C VAL A 109 9.96 -2.21 -1.85
N GLN A 110 11.02 -3.03 -1.87
CA GLN A 110 11.14 -4.14 -2.83
C GLN A 110 10.06 -5.21 -2.65
N LEU A 111 9.70 -5.52 -1.40
CA LEU A 111 8.59 -6.43 -1.11
C LEU A 111 7.26 -5.88 -1.65
N VAL A 112 6.94 -4.62 -1.35
CA VAL A 112 5.72 -3.98 -1.85
C VAL A 112 5.69 -4.02 -3.37
N ARG A 113 6.79 -3.66 -4.02
CA ARG A 113 6.93 -3.73 -5.48
C ARG A 113 6.66 -5.14 -6.00
N ALA A 114 7.26 -6.17 -5.39
CA ALA A 114 7.06 -7.56 -5.81
C ALA A 114 5.61 -8.02 -5.65
N ILE A 115 4.93 -7.61 -4.56
CA ILE A 115 3.49 -7.91 -4.35
C ILE A 115 2.64 -7.22 -5.43
N LEU A 116 2.89 -5.93 -5.72
CA LEU A 116 2.14 -5.20 -6.74
C LEU A 116 2.32 -5.83 -8.14
N GLN A 117 3.52 -6.34 -8.45
CA GLN A 117 3.82 -6.99 -9.73
C GLN A 117 2.99 -8.24 -10.01
N THR A 118 2.50 -8.93 -8.97
CA THR A 118 1.61 -10.08 -9.15
C THR A 118 0.26 -9.72 -9.79
N ARG A 119 -0.08 -8.43 -9.80
CA ARG A 119 -1.31 -7.85 -10.37
C ARG A 119 -0.99 -6.68 -11.31
N ALA A 120 0.09 -6.84 -12.08
CA ALA A 120 0.54 -5.83 -13.04
C ALA A 120 -0.40 -5.66 -14.24
N ASP A 121 -1.51 -6.40 -14.31
CA ASP A 121 -2.60 -6.21 -15.27
C ASP A 121 -3.53 -5.05 -14.89
N GLU A 122 -3.51 -4.60 -13.63
CA GLU A 122 -4.29 -3.45 -13.17
C GLU A 122 -3.55 -2.13 -13.35
N ALA A 123 -4.21 -1.16 -14.01
CA ALA A 123 -3.60 0.14 -14.35
C ALA A 123 -3.06 0.90 -13.11
N VAL A 124 -3.79 0.89 -11.99
CA VAL A 124 -3.33 1.57 -10.76
C VAL A 124 -2.10 0.90 -10.14
N PHE A 125 -2.00 -0.43 -10.25
CA PHE A 125 -0.83 -1.19 -9.79
C PHE A 125 0.37 -0.90 -10.68
N GLN A 126 0.18 -0.84 -12.01
CA GLN A 126 1.23 -0.43 -12.95
C GLN A 126 1.78 0.96 -12.64
N GLN A 127 0.91 1.94 -12.37
CA GLN A 127 1.33 3.30 -12.00
C GLN A 127 2.16 3.30 -10.72
N ALA A 128 1.74 2.55 -9.69
CA ALA A 128 2.49 2.44 -8.45
C ALA A 128 3.85 1.74 -8.64
N ILE A 129 3.93 0.69 -9.46
CA ILE A 129 5.19 0.01 -9.80
C ILE A 129 6.16 0.96 -10.51
N ALA A 130 5.69 1.65 -11.56
CA ALA A 130 6.51 2.60 -12.32
C ALA A 130 7.04 3.73 -11.44
N LEU A 131 6.21 4.20 -10.49
CA LEU A 131 6.60 5.16 -9.48
C LEU A 131 7.72 4.61 -8.59
N LEU A 132 7.57 3.41 -8.02
CA LEU A 132 8.62 2.81 -7.19
C LEU A 132 9.94 2.61 -7.96
N ASP A 133 9.85 2.24 -9.24
CA ASP A 133 11.02 2.10 -10.12
C ASP A 133 11.77 3.42 -10.34
N SER A 134 11.04 4.53 -10.49
CA SER A 134 11.64 5.86 -10.63
C SER A 134 12.38 6.32 -9.36
N GLN A 135 11.94 5.87 -8.19
CA GLN A 135 12.50 6.25 -6.89
C GLN A 135 13.73 5.42 -6.52
N ALA A 136 13.90 4.24 -7.10
CA ALA A 136 15.07 3.38 -6.90
C ALA A 136 16.31 3.84 -7.67
N GLN A 137 16.16 4.78 -8.61
CA GLN A 137 17.23 5.32 -9.47
C GLN A 137 17.83 6.63 -8.94
N THR A 138 17.40 7.11 -7.77
CA THR A 138 17.85 8.37 -7.15
C THR A 138 18.70 8.07 -5.92
#